data_AF-A4N445-F1
#
_entry.id   AF-A4N445-F1
#
_cell.length_a   1.000
_cell.length_b   1.000
_cell.length_c   1.000
_cell.angle_alpha   90.00
_cell.angle_beta   90.00
_cell.angle_gamma   90.00
#
_symmetry.space_group_name_H-M   'P 1'
#
loop_
_entity.id
_entity.type
_entity.pdbx_description
1 polymer ?
#
loop_
_entity_poly.entity_id
_entity_poly.type
_entity_poly.pdbx_seq_one_letter_code
_entity_poly.pdbx_strand_id
1 'polypeptide(L)'
;MTTQPRKILVTCALPYANGAIHLGHMLEHIQADIWVRFQRMRGNKIHFVCADDAHGTPIMLNADKLGITPEELIAKAKADHVRDFAGFNISFDNYHSTHSEENKQLTAEIYNKLKANGFIKSKVISQLFDPEKNMFLPDRFVKGTCPKCKAEDQYGDNCEVCASTYSPMDLINPRSAVSGATPVVKESEHFFFDLPAFEGMLKNGHVLAHFNLKLRTKCKNGLRVVYNNGIFHVMHLISVLKFPAQKINSSMFG
;
A
#
# COMPACT_ATOMS: atom_id res chain seq x y z
N MET A 1 -38.91 18.02 -12.50
CA MET A 1 -37.93 17.11 -13.15
C MET A 1 -37.70 15.91 -12.25
N THR A 2 -38.28 14.77 -12.57
CA THR A 2 -38.06 13.49 -11.88
C THR A 2 -36.70 12.94 -12.31
N THR A 3 -35.63 13.45 -11.69
CA THR A 3 -34.31 12.83 -11.86
C THR A 3 -34.30 11.52 -11.10
N GLN A 4 -34.14 10.41 -11.82
CA GLN A 4 -34.05 9.08 -11.21
C GLN A 4 -32.93 9.06 -10.15
N PRO A 5 -33.15 8.45 -8.98
CA PRO A 5 -32.13 8.29 -7.95
C PRO A 5 -30.85 7.66 -8.51
N ARG A 6 -29.71 8.32 -8.33
CA ARG A 6 -28.41 7.75 -8.76
C ARG A 6 -27.98 6.66 -7.78
N LYS A 7 -27.22 5.68 -8.28
CA LYS A 7 -26.49 4.71 -7.46
C LYS A 7 -25.02 5.13 -7.41
N ILE A 8 -24.45 5.31 -6.22
CA ILE A 8 -23.09 5.85 -6.05
C ILE A 8 -22.34 5.02 -5.02
N LEU A 9 -21.13 4.57 -5.39
CA LEU A 9 -20.15 4.00 -4.47
C LEU A 9 -19.17 5.10 -4.07
N VAL A 10 -18.95 5.28 -2.78
CA VAL A 10 -17.99 6.24 -2.22
C VAL A 10 -17.00 5.50 -1.34
N THR A 11 -15.72 5.85 -1.45
CA THR A 11 -14.64 5.27 -0.66
C THR A 11 -13.74 6.37 -0.09
N CYS A 12 -13.15 6.10 1.07
CA CYS A 12 -11.95 6.79 1.54
C CYS A 12 -10.72 5.89 1.29
N ALA A 13 -9.53 6.45 1.44
CA ALA A 13 -8.32 5.66 1.57
C ALA A 13 -8.46 4.70 2.77
N LEU A 14 -7.79 3.55 2.67
CA LEU A 14 -7.84 2.52 3.70
C LEU A 14 -6.83 2.87 4.80
N PRO A 15 -7.24 3.09 6.06
CA PRO A 15 -6.31 3.38 7.15
C PRO A 15 -5.37 2.20 7.39
N TYR A 16 -4.09 2.48 7.66
CA TYR A 16 -3.10 1.43 7.87
C TYR A 16 -3.21 0.82 9.27
N ALA A 17 -3.32 -0.50 9.37
CA ALA A 17 -3.58 -1.22 10.63
C ALA A 17 -2.36 -1.30 11.59
N ASN A 18 -1.38 -0.40 11.43
CA ASN A 18 -0.18 -0.32 12.26
C ASN A 18 -0.02 1.04 12.96
N GLY A 19 -1.07 1.85 13.03
CA GLY A 19 -1.05 3.16 13.68
C GLY A 19 -2.46 3.66 13.95
N ALA A 20 -2.61 4.52 14.95
CA ALA A 20 -3.90 5.07 15.33
C ALA A 20 -4.43 6.11 14.32
N ILE A 21 -5.74 6.29 14.30
CA ILE A 21 -6.38 7.38 13.58
C ILE A 21 -5.93 8.74 14.16
N HIS A 22 -5.71 9.71 13.27
CA HIS A 22 -5.25 11.05 13.62
C HIS A 22 -5.97 12.09 12.75
N LEU A 23 -5.81 13.39 13.05
CA LEU A 23 -6.56 14.47 12.38
C LEU A 23 -6.43 14.49 10.85
N GLY A 24 -5.28 14.08 10.31
CA GLY A 24 -5.11 13.90 8.85
C GLY A 24 -6.12 12.92 8.24
N HIS A 25 -6.38 11.78 8.88
CA HIS A 25 -7.42 10.83 8.46
C HIS A 25 -8.81 11.46 8.60
N MET A 26 -9.06 12.16 9.71
CA MET A 26 -10.37 12.79 9.95
C MET A 26 -10.73 13.83 8.89
N LEU A 27 -9.75 14.58 8.39
CA LEU A 27 -9.98 15.54 7.31
C LEU A 27 -10.60 14.88 6.08
N GLU A 28 -10.03 13.76 5.62
CA GLU A 28 -10.54 13.03 4.45
C GLU A 28 -11.91 12.41 4.73
N HIS A 29 -12.06 11.74 5.88
CA HIS A 29 -13.27 10.99 6.21
C HIS A 29 -14.47 11.92 6.46
N ILE A 30 -14.28 13.04 7.16
CA ILE A 30 -15.34 14.04 7.39
C ILE A 30 -15.75 14.69 6.08
N GLN A 31 -14.79 15.01 5.19
CA GLN A 31 -15.10 15.58 3.88
C GLN A 31 -15.97 14.63 3.05
N ALA A 32 -15.61 13.34 2.99
CA ALA A 32 -16.38 12.32 2.29
C ALA A 32 -17.77 12.13 2.92
N ASP A 33 -17.85 12.10 4.25
CA ASP A 33 -19.10 11.88 4.99
C ASP A 33 -20.11 13.01 4.78
N ILE A 34 -19.67 14.28 4.82
CA ILE A 34 -20.53 15.44 4.51
C ILE A 34 -21.12 15.30 3.10
N TRP A 35 -20.31 14.91 2.12
CA TRP A 35 -20.77 14.71 0.74
C TRP A 35 -21.75 13.56 0.63
N VAL A 36 -21.46 12.43 1.27
CA VAL A 36 -22.33 11.25 1.33
C VAL A 36 -23.70 11.60 1.92
N ARG A 37 -23.72 12.28 3.07
CA ARG A 37 -24.96 12.72 3.73
C ARG A 37 -25.77 13.65 2.83
N PHE A 38 -25.13 14.63 2.20
CA PHE A 38 -25.79 15.49 1.22
C PHE A 38 -26.43 14.67 0.09
N GLN A 39 -25.72 13.70 -0.48
CA GLN A 39 -26.27 12.89 -1.57
C GLN A 39 -27.42 11.99 -1.14
N ARG A 40 -27.37 11.43 0.08
CA ARG A 40 -28.49 10.68 0.67
C ARG A 40 -29.71 11.60 0.84
N MET A 41 -29.54 12.83 1.34
CA MET A 41 -30.64 13.81 1.45
C MET A 41 -31.23 14.22 0.09
N ARG A 42 -30.45 14.17 -0.99
CA ARG A 42 -30.93 14.37 -2.37
C ARG A 42 -31.68 13.17 -2.95
N GLY A 43 -31.88 12.11 -2.17
CA GLY A 43 -32.60 10.90 -2.57
C GLY A 43 -31.76 9.91 -3.38
N ASN A 44 -30.44 10.08 -3.47
CA ASN A 44 -29.58 9.10 -4.16
C ASN A 44 -29.32 7.87 -3.29
N LYS A 45 -29.15 6.71 -3.92
CA LYS A 45 -28.72 5.47 -3.26
C LYS A 45 -27.19 5.48 -3.15
N ILE A 46 -26.68 5.55 -1.93
CA ILE A 46 -25.24 5.57 -1.64
C ILE A 46 -24.80 4.26 -1.01
N HIS A 47 -23.60 3.81 -1.38
CA HIS A 47 -22.81 2.80 -0.68
C HIS A 47 -21.49 3.46 -0.28
N PHE A 48 -21.34 3.85 0.98
CA PHE A 48 -20.14 4.45 1.53
C PHE A 48 -19.33 3.36 2.24
N VAL A 49 -18.21 2.95 1.65
CA VAL A 49 -17.44 1.79 2.13
C VAL A 49 -16.00 2.15 2.43
N CYS A 50 -15.45 1.52 3.46
CA CYS A 50 -14.04 1.63 3.83
C CYS A 50 -13.57 0.31 4.46
N ALA A 51 -12.29 0.20 4.77
CA ALA A 51 -11.65 -0.96 5.38
C ALA A 51 -10.27 -0.56 5.91
N ASP A 52 -9.69 -1.39 6.79
CA ASP A 52 -8.26 -1.26 7.11
C ASP A 52 -7.37 -1.93 6.07
N ASP A 53 -6.24 -1.28 5.74
CA ASP A 53 -5.09 -1.91 5.07
C ASP A 53 -4.26 -2.66 6.13
N ALA A 54 -4.36 -3.98 6.08
CA ALA A 54 -3.97 -4.90 7.14
C ALA A 54 -2.80 -5.82 6.73
N HIS A 55 -2.11 -5.52 5.63
CA HIS A 55 -1.00 -6.32 5.12
C HIS A 55 0.34 -5.56 5.09
N GLY A 56 1.43 -6.33 5.07
CA GLY A 56 2.78 -5.83 4.86
C GLY A 56 3.74 -6.09 6.03
N THR A 57 5.04 -6.04 5.72
CA THR A 57 6.13 -6.34 6.65
C THR A 57 6.10 -5.59 7.98
N PRO A 58 5.74 -4.27 8.07
CA PRO A 58 5.77 -3.62 9.39
C PRO A 58 4.67 -4.09 10.33
N ILE A 59 3.52 -4.56 9.82
CA ILE A 59 2.47 -5.17 10.66
C ILE A 59 3.01 -6.46 11.28
N MET A 60 3.60 -7.33 10.45
CA MET A 60 4.21 -8.59 10.90
C MET A 60 5.28 -8.35 11.98
N LEU A 61 6.23 -7.45 11.71
CA LEU A 61 7.32 -7.15 12.65
C LEU A 61 6.83 -6.47 13.94
N ASN A 62 5.77 -5.66 13.88
CA ASN A 62 5.19 -5.07 15.08
C ASN A 62 4.44 -6.10 15.93
N ALA A 63 3.71 -7.01 15.29
CA ALA A 63 3.06 -8.13 15.97
C ALA A 63 4.10 -9.01 16.69
N ASP A 64 5.21 -9.35 16.00
CA ASP A 64 6.34 -10.08 16.57
C ASP A 64 6.95 -9.34 17.78
N LYS A 65 7.16 -8.01 17.66
CA LYS A 65 7.69 -7.18 18.75
C LYS A 65 6.78 -7.15 19.97
N LEU A 66 5.47 -7.20 19.75
CA LEU A 66 4.45 -7.22 20.80
C LEU A 66 4.19 -8.63 21.35
N GLY A 67 4.75 -9.67 20.74
CA GLY A 67 4.54 -11.07 21.13
C GLY A 67 3.11 -11.55 20.87
N ILE A 68 2.42 -10.98 19.87
CA ILE A 68 1.07 -11.36 19.46
C ILE A 68 1.03 -11.73 17.98
N THR A 69 -0.04 -12.37 17.54
CA THR A 69 -0.24 -12.67 16.12
C THR A 69 -0.58 -11.40 15.32
N PRO A 70 -0.23 -11.33 14.02
CA PRO A 70 -0.67 -10.25 13.14
C PRO A 70 -2.19 -10.07 13.14
N GLU A 71 -2.94 -11.17 13.20
CA GLU A 71 -4.41 -11.18 13.25
C GLU A 71 -4.95 -10.49 14.50
N GLU A 72 -4.34 -10.73 15.67
CA GLU A 72 -4.69 -10.03 16.91
C GLU A 72 -4.38 -8.53 16.83
N LEU A 73 -3.22 -8.17 16.25
CA LEU A 73 -2.83 -6.78 16.07
C LEU A 73 -3.84 -6.02 15.20
N ILE A 74 -4.16 -6.55 14.02
CA ILE A 74 -5.08 -5.88 13.07
C ILE A 74 -6.52 -5.88 13.59
N ALA A 75 -6.94 -6.91 14.36
CA ALA A 75 -8.25 -6.94 14.98
C ALA A 75 -8.41 -5.83 16.03
N LYS A 76 -7.37 -5.61 16.85
CA LYS A 76 -7.33 -4.50 17.80
C LYS A 76 -7.35 -3.14 17.09
N ALA A 77 -6.49 -2.95 16.09
CA ALA A 77 -6.44 -1.71 15.31
C ALA A 77 -7.80 -1.39 14.69
N LYS A 78 -8.45 -2.39 14.08
CA LYS A 78 -9.80 -2.23 13.49
C LYS A 78 -10.84 -1.82 14.51
N ALA A 79 -10.84 -2.44 15.69
CA ALA A 79 -11.78 -2.08 16.76
C ALA A 79 -11.59 -0.61 17.20
N ASP A 80 -10.33 -0.18 17.34
CA ASP A 80 -9.98 1.21 17.68
C ASP A 80 -10.41 2.18 16.56
N HIS A 81 -10.10 1.87 15.29
CA HIS A 81 -10.47 2.71 14.14
C HIS A 81 -11.99 2.86 14.01
N VAL A 82 -12.73 1.76 14.11
CA VAL A 82 -14.20 1.77 14.03
C VAL A 82 -14.78 2.61 15.18
N ARG A 83 -14.26 2.48 16.41
CA ARG A 83 -14.69 3.30 17.54
C ARG A 83 -14.45 4.78 17.27
N ASP A 84 -13.25 5.14 16.81
CA ASP A 84 -12.88 6.53 16.59
C ASP A 84 -13.73 7.15 15.46
N PHE A 85 -13.89 6.46 14.32
CA PHE A 85 -14.77 6.94 13.24
C PHE A 85 -16.24 7.03 13.67
N ALA A 86 -16.74 6.09 14.48
CA ALA A 86 -18.07 6.17 15.04
C ALA A 86 -18.24 7.37 15.98
N GLY A 87 -17.21 7.70 16.77
CA GLY A 87 -17.16 8.87 17.64
C GLY A 87 -17.27 10.21 16.89
N PHE A 88 -16.81 10.26 15.65
CA PHE A 88 -17.00 11.40 14.73
C PHE A 88 -18.23 11.27 13.82
N ASN A 89 -19.07 10.26 14.06
CA ASN A 89 -20.29 9.99 13.29
C ASN A 89 -20.05 9.74 11.80
N ILE A 90 -18.89 9.18 11.41
CA ILE A 90 -18.65 8.80 10.03
C ILE A 90 -19.59 7.65 9.64
N SER A 91 -20.39 7.85 8.60
CA SER A 91 -21.59 7.04 8.30
C SER A 91 -21.36 5.99 7.22
N PHE A 92 -20.34 5.15 7.41
CA PHE A 92 -20.07 4.02 6.53
C PHE A 92 -21.27 3.05 6.49
N ASP A 93 -21.60 2.59 5.29
CA ASP A 93 -22.53 1.48 5.07
C ASP A 93 -21.83 0.12 5.29
N ASN A 94 -20.50 0.06 5.10
CA ASN A 94 -19.68 -1.10 5.45
C ASN A 94 -18.24 -0.68 5.80
N TYR A 95 -17.69 -1.23 6.89
CA TYR A 95 -16.27 -1.08 7.25
C TYR A 95 -15.62 -2.45 7.39
N HIS A 96 -14.75 -2.79 6.44
CA HIS A 96 -14.21 -4.15 6.29
C HIS A 96 -12.71 -4.24 6.60
N SER A 97 -12.02 -5.22 6.04
CA SER A 97 -10.57 -5.41 6.14
C SER A 97 -10.03 -5.92 4.81
N THR A 98 -8.83 -5.51 4.43
CA THR A 98 -8.09 -6.13 3.32
C THR A 98 -7.65 -7.57 3.63
N HIS A 99 -7.50 -7.91 4.92
CA HIS A 99 -7.34 -9.29 5.38
C HIS A 99 -8.71 -9.95 5.53
N SER A 100 -9.34 -10.27 4.39
CA SER A 100 -10.61 -11.00 4.30
C SER A 100 -10.58 -12.02 3.16
N GLU A 101 -11.48 -13.00 3.22
CA GLU A 101 -11.56 -14.05 2.20
C GLU A 101 -12.05 -13.48 0.86
N GLU A 102 -12.97 -12.52 0.89
CA GLU A 102 -13.47 -11.82 -0.29
C GLU A 102 -12.34 -11.08 -1.03
N ASN A 103 -11.51 -10.33 -0.29
CA ASN A 103 -10.40 -9.59 -0.89
C ASN A 103 -9.33 -10.56 -1.43
N LYS A 104 -9.04 -11.65 -0.69
CA LYS A 104 -8.11 -12.69 -1.16
C LYS A 104 -8.57 -13.30 -2.48
N GLN A 105 -9.84 -13.65 -2.62
CA GLN A 105 -10.40 -14.22 -3.84
C GLN A 105 -10.34 -13.23 -5.01
N LEU A 106 -10.78 -11.98 -4.79
CA LEU A 106 -10.78 -10.94 -5.83
C LEU A 106 -9.36 -10.58 -6.27
N THR A 107 -8.41 -10.45 -5.34
CA THR A 107 -7.01 -10.18 -5.64
C THR A 107 -6.38 -11.32 -6.45
N ALA A 108 -6.63 -12.57 -6.06
CA ALA A 108 -6.16 -13.73 -6.80
C ALA A 108 -6.76 -13.78 -8.22
N GLU A 109 -8.05 -13.49 -8.36
CA GLU A 109 -8.73 -13.43 -9.65
C GLU A 109 -8.12 -12.34 -10.56
N ILE A 110 -7.93 -11.12 -10.04
CA ILE A 110 -7.31 -10.01 -10.77
C ILE A 110 -5.89 -10.39 -11.21
N TYR A 111 -5.07 -10.91 -10.30
CA TYR A 111 -3.71 -11.34 -10.62
C TYR A 111 -3.70 -12.41 -11.72
N ASN A 112 -4.54 -13.44 -11.60
CA ASN A 112 -4.62 -14.52 -12.58
C ASN A 112 -5.07 -14.02 -13.96
N LYS A 113 -6.04 -13.10 -14.02
CA LYS A 113 -6.45 -12.46 -15.27
C LYS A 113 -5.33 -11.62 -15.89
N LEU A 114 -4.60 -10.84 -15.09
CA LEU A 114 -3.46 -10.06 -15.59
C LEU A 114 -2.35 -10.97 -16.11
N LYS A 115 -2.07 -12.07 -15.41
CA LYS A 115 -1.07 -13.07 -15.81
C LYS A 115 -1.47 -13.77 -17.10
N ALA A 116 -2.71 -14.24 -17.21
CA ALA A 116 -3.23 -14.91 -18.40
C ALA A 116 -3.19 -13.99 -19.64
N ASN A 117 -3.38 -12.69 -19.46
CA ASN A 117 -3.28 -11.70 -20.53
C ASN A 117 -1.84 -11.20 -20.80
N GLY A 118 -0.83 -11.79 -20.16
CA GLY A 118 0.58 -11.46 -20.40
C GLY A 118 1.06 -10.15 -19.76
N PHE A 119 0.29 -9.54 -18.86
CA PHE A 119 0.63 -8.30 -18.16
C PHE A 119 1.42 -8.50 -16.85
N ILE A 120 1.75 -9.75 -16.51
CA ILE A 120 2.65 -10.06 -15.39
C ILE A 120 3.97 -10.58 -15.96
N LYS A 121 5.07 -9.89 -15.67
CA LYS A 121 6.43 -10.29 -16.04
C LYS A 121 7.18 -10.80 -14.82
N SER A 122 8.00 -11.83 -14.98
CA SER A 122 8.91 -12.28 -13.94
C SER A 122 10.31 -11.71 -14.17
N LYS A 123 10.99 -11.31 -13.09
CA LYS A 123 12.39 -10.91 -13.11
C LYS A 123 13.07 -11.35 -11.82
N VAL A 124 14.26 -11.92 -11.93
CA VAL A 124 15.12 -12.20 -10.79
C VAL A 124 15.81 -10.91 -10.38
N ILE A 125 15.73 -10.58 -9.08
CA ILE A 125 16.39 -9.42 -8.50
C ILE A 125 17.23 -9.85 -7.30
N SER A 126 18.33 -9.15 -7.09
CA SER A 126 19.17 -9.32 -5.91
C SER A 126 18.66 -8.39 -4.81
N GLN A 127 18.42 -8.94 -3.62
CA GLN A 127 17.98 -8.19 -2.45
C GLN A 127 18.80 -8.61 -1.22
N LEU A 128 18.84 -7.72 -0.22
CA LEU A 128 19.45 -8.03 1.07
C LEU A 128 18.55 -8.98 1.85
N PHE A 129 19.18 -9.98 2.46
CA PHE A 129 18.52 -11.09 3.15
C PHE A 129 19.12 -11.26 4.54
N ASP A 130 18.27 -11.35 5.54
CA ASP A 130 18.63 -11.65 6.92
C ASP A 130 18.70 -13.18 7.11
N PRO A 131 19.90 -13.76 7.34
CA PRO A 131 20.05 -15.20 7.50
C PRO A 131 19.52 -15.72 8.85
N GLU A 132 19.46 -14.89 9.89
CA GLU A 132 18.98 -15.30 11.21
C GLU A 132 17.45 -15.32 11.28
N LYS A 133 16.81 -14.33 10.64
CA LYS A 133 15.35 -14.25 10.55
C LYS A 133 14.78 -14.93 9.30
N ASN A 134 15.66 -15.41 8.41
CA ASN A 134 15.31 -16.11 7.17
C ASN A 134 14.31 -15.30 6.31
N MET A 135 14.53 -13.98 6.19
CA MET A 135 13.64 -13.07 5.46
C MET A 135 14.40 -12.05 4.61
N PHE A 136 13.79 -11.63 3.50
CA PHE A 136 14.30 -10.49 2.74
C PHE A 136 14.05 -9.18 3.50
N LEU A 137 14.99 -8.26 3.42
CA LEU A 137 14.95 -6.95 4.08
C LEU A 137 14.53 -5.87 3.08
N PRO A 138 13.32 -5.30 3.22
CA PRO A 138 13.01 -4.02 2.61
C PRO A 138 14.03 -2.97 3.04
N ASP A 139 14.30 -1.98 2.17
CA ASP A 139 15.34 -0.96 2.34
C ASP A 139 15.41 -0.39 3.77
N ARG A 140 14.29 0.08 4.30
CA ARG A 140 14.20 0.66 5.66
C ARG A 140 14.52 -0.30 6.82
N PHE A 141 14.61 -1.60 6.59
CA PHE A 141 15.03 -2.60 7.58
C PHE A 141 16.51 -2.98 7.45
N VAL A 142 17.24 -2.30 6.57
CA VAL A 142 18.70 -2.32 6.49
C VAL A 142 19.19 -1.06 7.17
N LYS A 143 20.10 -1.21 8.12
CA LYS A 143 20.80 -0.08 8.74
C LYS A 143 22.30 -0.23 8.66
N GLY A 144 23.04 0.86 8.67
CA GLY A 144 24.50 0.84 8.60
C GLY A 144 25.10 2.22 8.70
N THR A 145 26.32 2.36 8.23
CA THR A 145 27.07 3.63 8.22
C THR A 145 26.97 4.29 6.84
N CYS A 146 26.70 5.60 6.82
CA CYS A 146 26.58 6.38 5.60
C CYS A 146 27.86 6.28 4.74
N PRO A 147 27.77 5.90 3.45
CA PRO A 147 28.93 5.82 2.57
C PRO A 147 29.59 7.19 2.33
N LYS A 148 28.85 8.30 2.46
CA LYS A 148 29.31 9.67 2.22
C LYS A 148 29.94 10.32 3.45
N CYS A 149 29.15 10.58 4.50
CA CYS A 149 29.60 11.34 5.67
C CYS A 149 30.06 10.47 6.85
N LYS A 150 29.96 9.14 6.73
CA LYS A 150 30.33 8.16 7.78
C LYS A 150 29.50 8.25 9.07
N ALA A 151 28.35 8.92 9.05
CA ALA A 151 27.38 8.84 10.15
C ALA A 151 26.94 7.39 10.37
N GLU A 152 26.94 6.93 11.62
CA GLU A 152 26.49 5.60 12.02
C GLU A 152 24.94 5.54 12.13
N ASP A 153 24.39 4.32 12.25
CA ASP A 153 22.96 4.05 12.45
C ASP A 153 22.00 4.73 11.46
N GLN A 154 22.37 4.75 10.17
CA GLN A 154 21.53 5.24 9.08
C GLN A 154 20.65 4.12 8.51
N TYR A 155 19.42 4.42 8.11
CA TYR A 155 18.43 3.45 7.65
C TYR A 155 18.13 3.59 6.15
N GLY A 156 18.07 2.47 5.45
CA GLY A 156 17.60 2.41 4.06
C GLY A 156 18.47 3.16 3.06
N ASP A 157 17.83 3.99 2.25
CA ASP A 157 18.38 4.59 1.02
C ASP A 157 18.79 6.06 1.19
N ASN A 158 18.76 6.58 2.42
CA ASN A 158 19.14 7.96 2.72
C ASN A 158 19.91 8.09 4.04
N CYS A 159 20.56 9.25 4.19
CA CYS A 159 21.25 9.64 5.42
C CYS A 159 20.54 10.83 6.06
N GLU A 160 20.12 10.70 7.32
CA GLU A 160 19.45 11.76 8.08
C GLU A 160 20.42 12.87 8.52
N VAL A 161 21.73 12.62 8.47
CA VAL A 161 22.77 13.60 8.85
C VAL A 161 23.17 14.50 7.69
N CYS A 162 23.51 13.93 6.53
CA CYS A 162 24.00 14.71 5.38
C CYS A 162 23.03 14.76 4.19
N ALA A 163 21.82 14.20 4.34
CA ALA A 163 20.77 14.17 3.30
C ALA A 163 21.17 13.52 1.97
N SER A 164 22.24 12.73 1.94
CA SER A 164 22.62 11.99 0.73
C SER A 164 21.69 10.80 0.52
N THR A 165 21.43 10.46 -0.74
CA THR A 165 20.73 9.24 -1.15
C THR A 165 21.70 8.22 -1.76
N TYR A 166 21.42 6.93 -1.57
CA TYR A 166 22.25 5.80 -2.00
C TYR A 166 21.43 4.51 -2.01
N SER A 167 21.95 3.42 -2.59
CA SER A 167 21.33 2.11 -2.41
C SER A 167 21.56 1.62 -0.97
N PRO A 168 20.61 0.90 -0.35
CA PRO A 168 20.88 0.20 0.92
C PRO A 168 22.04 -0.80 0.83
N MET A 169 22.39 -1.27 -0.38
CA MET A 169 23.57 -2.10 -0.62
C MET A 169 24.89 -1.32 -0.49
N ASP A 170 24.86 0.00 -0.60
CA ASP A 170 26.05 0.87 -0.47
C ASP A 170 26.36 1.23 0.99
N LEU A 171 25.49 0.84 1.94
CA LEU A 171 25.71 1.07 3.37
C LEU A 171 26.99 0.35 3.83
N ILE A 172 27.84 1.06 4.56
CA ILE A 172 29.03 0.48 5.17
C ILE A 172 28.60 -0.30 6.42
N ASN A 173 29.15 -1.50 6.61
CA ASN A 173 28.81 -2.39 7.73
C ASN A 173 27.28 -2.58 7.89
N PRO A 174 26.59 -3.06 6.84
CA PRO A 174 25.14 -3.20 6.89
C PRO A 174 24.75 -4.23 7.96
N ARG A 175 23.64 -3.95 8.64
CA ARG A 175 23.03 -4.79 9.67
C ARG A 175 21.52 -4.81 9.45
N SER A 176 20.91 -5.94 9.74
CA SER A 176 19.45 -6.06 9.83
C SER A 176 18.96 -5.22 11.00
N ALA A 177 17.98 -4.35 10.76
CA ALA A 177 17.27 -3.65 11.82
C ALA A 177 16.35 -4.59 12.64
N VAL A 178 16.14 -5.83 12.17
CA VAL A 178 15.29 -6.84 12.81
C VAL A 178 16.08 -7.71 13.77
N SER A 179 17.22 -8.27 13.34
CA SER A 179 18.05 -9.20 14.14
C SER A 179 19.37 -8.60 14.61
N GLY A 180 19.89 -7.58 13.91
CA GLY A 180 21.27 -7.12 14.06
C GLY A 180 22.29 -7.89 13.21
N ALA A 181 21.91 -8.99 12.56
CA ALA A 181 22.78 -9.81 11.71
C ALA A 181 23.28 -9.02 10.50
N THR A 182 24.47 -9.36 9.98
CA THR A 182 24.95 -8.82 8.71
C THR A 182 24.15 -9.46 7.55
N PRO A 183 23.42 -8.67 6.75
CA PRO A 183 22.63 -9.22 5.67
C PRO A 183 23.52 -9.69 4.52
N VAL A 184 23.04 -10.70 3.80
CA VAL A 184 23.68 -11.24 2.59
C VAL A 184 22.85 -10.91 1.36
N VAL A 185 23.50 -10.81 0.21
CA VAL A 185 22.78 -10.64 -1.07
C VAL A 185 22.23 -11.99 -1.50
N LYS A 186 20.93 -12.04 -1.80
CA LYS A 186 20.25 -13.25 -2.27
C LYS A 186 19.33 -12.91 -3.44
N GLU A 187 19.27 -13.81 -4.41
CA GLU A 187 18.36 -13.68 -5.54
C GLU A 187 16.94 -14.09 -5.15
N SER A 188 15.96 -13.34 -5.66
CA SER A 188 14.54 -13.58 -5.51
C SER A 188 13.84 -13.34 -6.83
N GLU A 189 12.93 -14.24 -7.20
CA GLU A 189 12.05 -14.02 -8.35
C GLU A 189 10.89 -13.09 -7.94
N HIS A 190 10.72 -11.99 -8.67
CA HIS A 190 9.66 -11.02 -8.44
C HIS A 190 8.74 -10.91 -9.65
N PHE A 191 7.44 -10.74 -9.36
CA PHE A 191 6.41 -10.51 -10.38
C PHE A 191 6.13 -9.02 -10.51
N PHE A 192 6.23 -8.50 -11.72
CA PHE A 192 6.02 -7.10 -12.07
C PHE A 192 4.78 -6.96 -12.94
N PHE A 193 3.92 -6.00 -12.60
CA PHE A 193 2.82 -5.58 -13.47
C PHE A 193 3.34 -4.68 -14.58
N ASP A 194 3.01 -5.03 -15.83
CA ASP A 194 3.40 -4.29 -17.04
C ASP A 194 2.53 -3.03 -17.22
N LEU A 195 2.68 -2.07 -16.30
CA LEU A 195 2.00 -0.79 -16.36
C LEU A 195 2.26 -0.03 -17.69
N PRO A 196 3.46 -0.04 -18.29
CA PRO A 196 3.70 0.62 -19.58
C PRO A 196 2.74 0.17 -20.70
N ALA A 197 2.30 -1.09 -20.71
CA ALA A 197 1.32 -1.59 -21.67
C ALA A 197 -0.03 -0.83 -21.64
N PHE A 198 -0.34 -0.14 -20.53
CA PHE A 198 -1.57 0.63 -20.33
C PHE A 198 -1.40 2.13 -20.56
N GLU A 199 -0.22 2.61 -20.95
CA GLU A 199 0.07 4.03 -21.11
C GLU A 199 -0.89 4.74 -22.07
N GLY A 200 -1.17 4.16 -23.23
CA GLY A 200 -2.09 4.73 -24.22
C GLY A 200 -3.50 4.93 -23.65
N MET A 201 -4.03 3.94 -22.95
CA MET A 201 -5.33 4.02 -22.27
C MET A 201 -5.29 5.08 -21.15
N LEU A 202 -4.23 5.17 -20.36
CA LEU A 202 -4.12 6.14 -19.27
C LEU A 202 -3.98 7.58 -19.77
N LYS A 203 -3.30 7.79 -20.91
CA LYS A 203 -3.18 9.10 -21.57
C LYS A 203 -4.50 9.55 -22.23
N ASN A 204 -5.20 8.62 -22.89
CA ASN A 204 -6.40 8.91 -23.67
C ASN A 204 -7.70 8.77 -22.85
N GLY A 205 -7.63 8.14 -21.69
CA GLY A 205 -8.79 7.77 -20.90
C GLY A 205 -9.57 8.97 -20.38
N HIS A 206 -10.90 8.84 -20.43
CA HIS A 206 -11.90 9.72 -19.81
C HIS A 206 -11.75 9.90 -18.29
N VAL A 207 -10.73 9.29 -17.66
CA VAL A 207 -10.36 9.46 -16.25
C VAL A 207 -10.18 10.94 -15.94
N LEU A 208 -9.52 11.71 -16.82
CA LEU A 208 -9.38 13.16 -16.66
C LEU A 208 -10.64 13.94 -17.06
N ALA A 209 -11.54 13.35 -17.85
CA ALA A 209 -12.72 14.03 -18.37
C ALA A 209 -13.82 14.30 -17.31
N HIS A 210 -13.67 13.76 -16.10
CA HIS A 210 -14.63 13.95 -14.99
C HIS A 210 -14.07 14.80 -13.83
N PHE A 211 -12.78 15.10 -13.81
CA PHE A 211 -12.20 16.03 -12.84
C PHE A 211 -12.55 17.48 -13.21
N ASN A 212 -12.71 18.36 -12.22
CA ASN A 212 -12.82 19.80 -12.51
C ASN A 212 -11.47 20.34 -13.05
N LEU A 213 -11.47 21.44 -13.79
CA LEU A 213 -10.33 21.92 -14.58
C LEU A 213 -9.03 22.03 -13.75
N LYS A 214 -9.11 22.51 -12.50
CA LYS A 214 -7.96 22.63 -11.58
C LYS A 214 -7.38 21.27 -11.14
N LEU A 215 -8.24 20.29 -10.87
CA LEU A 215 -7.83 18.93 -10.53
C LEU A 215 -7.27 18.21 -11.76
N ARG A 216 -7.82 18.46 -12.96
CA ARG A 216 -7.21 17.98 -14.21
C ARG A 216 -5.79 18.49 -14.36
N THR A 217 -5.53 19.78 -14.15
CA THR A 217 -4.19 20.34 -14.33
C THR A 217 -3.21 19.80 -13.29
N LYS A 218 -3.61 19.69 -12.01
CA LYS A 218 -2.76 19.10 -10.97
C LYS A 218 -2.50 17.60 -11.21
N CYS A 219 -3.53 16.81 -11.49
CA CYS A 219 -3.37 15.39 -11.79
C CYS A 219 -2.59 15.17 -13.10
N LYS A 220 -2.84 15.95 -14.16
CA LYS A 220 -2.07 15.90 -15.40
C LYS A 220 -0.60 16.25 -15.17
N ASN A 221 -0.30 17.26 -14.36
CA ASN A 221 1.08 17.63 -14.04
C ASN A 221 1.77 16.55 -13.20
N GLY A 222 1.09 15.99 -12.20
CA GLY A 222 1.61 14.87 -11.40
C GLY A 222 1.85 13.61 -12.25
N LEU A 223 0.85 13.23 -13.06
CA LEU A 223 0.96 12.13 -14.03
C LEU A 223 2.09 12.39 -15.03
N ARG A 224 2.22 13.60 -15.58
CA ARG A 224 3.29 13.97 -16.51
C ARG A 224 4.68 13.86 -15.88
N VAL A 225 4.84 14.22 -14.62
CA VAL A 225 6.10 14.02 -13.87
C VAL A 225 6.41 12.53 -13.71
N VAL A 226 5.41 11.72 -13.37
CA VAL A 226 5.52 10.26 -13.27
C VAL A 226 5.92 9.64 -14.62
N TYR A 227 5.27 10.04 -15.72
CA TYR A 227 5.56 9.54 -17.07
C TYR A 227 6.92 10.01 -17.61
N ASN A 228 7.23 11.30 -17.49
CA ASN A 228 8.45 11.87 -18.06
C ASN A 228 9.72 11.41 -17.35
N ASN A 229 9.63 11.05 -16.07
CA ASN A 229 10.76 10.55 -15.29
C ASN A 229 10.84 9.01 -15.25
N GLY A 230 9.94 8.29 -15.93
CA GLY A 230 9.87 6.83 -15.86
C GLY A 230 9.65 6.29 -14.44
N ILE A 231 9.11 7.11 -13.52
CA ILE A 231 8.89 6.75 -12.11
C ILE A 231 7.62 5.90 -12.03
N PHE A 232 7.67 4.68 -12.55
CA PHE A 232 6.58 3.72 -12.47
C PHE A 232 6.62 2.96 -11.13
N HIS A 233 6.51 3.67 -10.01
CA HIS A 233 6.23 3.06 -8.71
C HIS A 233 4.75 3.26 -8.37
N VAL A 234 3.95 2.24 -8.65
CA VAL A 234 2.50 2.25 -8.42
C VAL A 234 2.23 2.07 -6.93
N MET A 235 2.16 3.17 -6.19
CA MET A 235 2.01 3.12 -4.73
C MET A 235 0.59 2.85 -4.22
N HIS A 236 -0.41 2.57 -5.08
CA HIS A 236 -1.79 2.31 -4.62
C HIS A 236 -2.44 1.02 -5.17
N LEU A 237 -2.06 0.53 -6.36
CA LEU A 237 -2.54 -0.80 -6.80
C LEU A 237 -1.87 -1.95 -6.02
N ILE A 238 -0.70 -1.68 -5.40
CA ILE A 238 0.07 -2.65 -4.63
C ILE A 238 -0.54 -2.90 -3.24
N SER A 239 -1.32 -1.97 -2.66
CA SER A 239 -2.00 -2.22 -1.37
C SER A 239 -2.95 -3.43 -1.46
N VAL A 240 -3.68 -3.56 -2.58
CA VAL A 240 -4.61 -4.68 -2.82
C VAL A 240 -3.87 -5.97 -3.22
N LEU A 241 -2.66 -5.87 -3.78
CA LEU A 241 -1.84 -6.99 -4.28
C LEU A 241 -0.68 -7.37 -3.37
N LYS A 242 -0.59 -6.84 -2.14
CA LYS A 242 0.45 -7.16 -1.14
C LYS A 242 0.26 -8.55 -0.52
N PHE A 243 0.13 -9.59 -1.35
CA PHE A 243 0.51 -10.93 -0.92
C PHE A 243 2.03 -11.04 -1.06
N PRO A 244 2.77 -11.51 -0.03
CA PRO A 244 4.15 -11.90 -0.23
C PRO A 244 4.12 -13.07 -1.21
N ALA A 245 4.62 -12.85 -2.43
CA ALA A 245 5.02 -13.93 -3.32
C ALA A 245 6.30 -14.58 -2.75
N GLN A 246 6.23 -15.10 -1.53
CA GLN A 246 7.23 -16.00 -0.96
C GLN A 246 6.60 -17.38 -0.96
N LYS A 247 7.00 -18.20 -1.94
CA LYS A 247 6.76 -19.64 -2.05
C LYS A 247 5.43 -20.13 -1.48
N ILE A 248 4.41 -20.25 -2.35
CA ILE A 248 3.43 -21.33 -2.18
C ILE A 248 4.22 -22.63 -2.39
N ASN A 249 4.75 -23.19 -1.31
CA ASN A 249 5.42 -24.48 -1.33
C ASN A 249 4.35 -25.53 -1.68
N SER A 250 4.54 -26.25 -2.77
CA SER A 250 3.64 -27.30 -3.29
C SER A 250 3.56 -28.55 -2.41
N SER A 251 3.93 -28.45 -1.12
CA SER A 251 3.91 -29.55 -0.15
C SER A 251 2.79 -29.41 0.90
N MET A 252 1.89 -28.43 0.75
CA MET A 252 0.66 -28.32 1.56
C MET A 252 -0.61 -28.73 0.80
N PHE A 253 -0.45 -29.25 -0.42
CA PHE A 253 -1.49 -30.01 -1.14
C PHE A 253 -1.13 -31.49 -1.10
N GLY A 254 -1.27 -32.08 0.08
CA GLY A 254 -1.19 -33.51 0.35
C GLY A 254 -2.17 -33.83 1.47
#